data_AF-A0KZG2-F1
#
_entry.id   AF-A0KZG2-F1
#
_cell.length_a   1.000
_cell.length_b   1.000
_cell.length_c   1.000
_cell.angle_alpha   90.00
_cell.angle_beta   90.00
_cell.angle_gamma   90.00
#
_symmetry.space_group_name_H-M   'P 1'
#
loop_
_entity.id
_entity.type
_entity.pdbx_description
1 polymer ?
#
loop_
_entity_poly.entity_id
_entity_poly.type
_entity_poly.pdbx_seq_one_letter_code
_entity_poly.pdbx_strand_id
1 'polypeptide(L)'
;MSNKILTVLRDYRLPEGVKQRTATKCVLFALADRANDKSFKCFPGLTTLANDAEMSIRGVQRCIKQLAVLGIISIKRRTATSNVYTINLDTLIAAIDAQLLDKEIKHTQKCINIWNNLLLYPAEKGVNLSKYPSSEDSDAIDFALKIEPNLIDKKMLALFCDFIIDEFGDSAAPFNPFIRLKLTAEQLHNAEATLTHHWKSYLNIFGD
;
A
#
# COMPACT_ATOMS: atom_id res chain seq x y z
N MET A 1 -7.48 -11.22 -24.85
CA MET A 1 -6.06 -10.89 -25.13
C MET A 1 -5.62 -9.88 -24.07
N SER A 2 -4.70 -10.23 -23.18
CA SER A 2 -4.24 -9.29 -22.14
C SER A 2 -3.18 -8.37 -22.74
N ASN A 3 -3.53 -7.09 -22.93
CA ASN A 3 -2.61 -6.05 -23.37
C ASN A 3 -1.53 -5.86 -22.28
N LYS A 4 -0.26 -6.01 -22.64
CA LYS A 4 0.88 -5.96 -21.70
C LYS A 4 0.89 -4.65 -20.91
N ILE A 5 0.49 -3.56 -21.56
CA ILE A 5 0.45 -2.21 -20.99
C ILE A 5 -0.62 -2.13 -19.92
N LEU A 6 -1.80 -2.73 -20.15
CA LEU A 6 -2.88 -2.75 -19.16
C LEU A 6 -2.49 -3.50 -17.89
N THR A 7 -1.72 -4.59 -17.99
CA THR A 7 -1.20 -5.31 -16.82
C THR A 7 -0.35 -4.38 -15.95
N VAL A 8 0.65 -3.71 -16.53
CA VAL A 8 1.52 -2.78 -15.79
C VAL A 8 0.73 -1.59 -15.21
N LEU A 9 -0.26 -1.08 -15.96
CA LEU A 9 -1.05 0.07 -15.52
C LEU A 9 -1.96 -0.21 -14.31
N ARG A 10 -2.33 -1.47 -14.04
CA ARG A 10 -3.11 -1.84 -12.86
C ARG A 10 -2.35 -1.58 -11.57
N ASP A 11 -1.04 -1.73 -11.59
CA ASP A 11 -0.20 -1.56 -10.41
C ASP A 11 0.28 -0.11 -10.27
N TYR A 12 0.47 0.58 -11.39
CA TYR A 12 0.87 1.99 -11.38
C TYR A 12 -0.14 2.90 -10.67
N ARG A 13 0.30 3.65 -9.66
CA ARG A 13 -0.48 4.74 -9.06
C ARG A 13 0.00 6.09 -9.57
N LEU A 14 -0.92 6.96 -10.00
CA LEU A 14 -0.55 8.35 -10.32
C LEU A 14 -0.08 9.07 -9.04
N PRO A 15 0.91 9.98 -9.10
CA PRO A 15 1.33 10.78 -7.95
C PRO A 15 0.19 11.62 -7.36
N GLU A 16 0.26 11.95 -6.07
CA GLU A 16 -0.80 12.71 -5.37
C GLU A 16 -1.00 14.14 -5.89
N GLY A 17 0.06 14.78 -6.42
CA GLY A 17 0.01 16.13 -6.99
C GLY A 17 -0.73 16.26 -8.34
N VAL A 18 -1.20 15.15 -8.93
CA VAL A 18 -1.90 15.15 -10.23
C VAL A 18 -3.33 15.66 -10.07
N LYS A 19 -3.69 16.72 -10.81
CA LYS A 19 -5.05 17.29 -10.79
C LYS A 19 -6.01 16.35 -11.53
N GLN A 20 -7.19 16.12 -10.95
CA GLN A 20 -8.19 15.19 -11.51
C GLN A 20 -7.57 13.79 -11.72
N ARG A 21 -6.94 13.25 -10.69
CA ARG A 21 -6.17 11.99 -10.71
C ARG A 21 -6.95 10.83 -11.32
N THR A 22 -8.22 10.64 -10.94
CA THR A 22 -9.09 9.61 -11.49
C THR A 22 -9.32 9.79 -13.00
N ALA A 23 -9.72 11.00 -13.43
CA ALA A 23 -9.90 11.31 -14.85
C ALA A 23 -8.62 11.11 -15.67
N THR A 24 -7.47 11.54 -15.11
CA THR A 24 -6.16 11.35 -15.74
C THR A 24 -5.82 9.86 -15.89
N LYS A 25 -6.18 9.04 -14.89
CA LYS A 25 -6.02 7.59 -14.94
C LYS A 25 -6.93 6.96 -16.00
N CYS A 26 -8.19 7.40 -16.13
CA CYS A 26 -9.11 6.93 -17.16
C CYS A 26 -8.57 7.20 -18.57
N VAL A 27 -8.06 8.41 -18.83
CA VAL A 27 -7.44 8.76 -20.12
C VAL A 27 -6.21 7.90 -20.40
N LEU A 28 -5.39 7.59 -19.39
CA LEU A 28 -4.26 6.69 -19.54
C LEU A 28 -4.69 5.26 -19.88
N PHE A 29 -5.76 4.75 -19.26
CA PHE A 29 -6.34 3.46 -19.61
C PHE A 29 -6.90 3.44 -21.05
N ALA A 30 -7.61 4.49 -21.47
CA ALA A 30 -8.11 4.61 -22.85
C ALA A 30 -6.99 4.63 -23.89
N LEU A 31 -5.86 5.31 -23.60
CA LEU A 31 -4.68 5.28 -24.46
C LEU A 31 -4.05 3.88 -24.51
N ALA A 32 -3.96 3.20 -23.38
CA ALA A 32 -3.33 1.90 -23.25
C ALA A 32 -4.12 0.78 -23.92
N ASP A 33 -5.44 0.77 -23.77
CA ASP A 33 -6.32 -0.20 -24.41
C ASP A 33 -6.15 -0.19 -25.94
N ARG A 34 -5.90 1.00 -26.51
CA ARG A 34 -5.68 1.22 -27.94
C ARG A 34 -4.23 1.09 -28.38
N ALA A 35 -3.28 0.99 -27.46
CA ALA A 35 -1.87 0.95 -27.78
C ALA A 35 -1.44 -0.43 -28.25
N ASN A 36 -0.59 -0.44 -29.27
CA ASN A 36 -0.04 -1.67 -29.80
C ASN A 36 1.00 -2.27 -28.83
N ASP A 37 0.87 -3.54 -28.47
CA ASP A 37 1.73 -4.21 -27.48
C ASP A 37 3.23 -4.24 -27.82
N LYS A 38 3.60 -4.13 -29.10
CA LYS A 38 5.01 -4.15 -29.53
C LYS A 38 5.62 -2.75 -29.61
N SER A 39 4.86 -1.80 -30.12
CA SER A 39 5.36 -0.43 -30.38
C SER A 39 4.97 0.58 -29.31
N PHE A 40 4.05 0.21 -28.40
CA PHE A 40 3.46 1.04 -27.36
C PHE A 40 2.79 2.32 -27.87
N LYS A 41 2.43 2.35 -29.15
CA LYS A 41 1.85 3.51 -29.84
C LYS A 41 0.37 3.35 -30.08
N CYS A 42 -0.36 4.46 -29.99
CA CYS A 42 -1.74 4.61 -30.47
C CYS A 42 -1.92 5.99 -31.10
N PHE A 43 -3.00 6.16 -31.87
CA PHE A 43 -3.32 7.42 -32.55
C PHE A 43 -4.82 7.76 -32.52
N PRO A 44 -5.52 7.61 -31.37
CA PRO A 44 -6.92 8.02 -31.29
C PRO A 44 -7.07 9.54 -31.42
N GLY A 45 -8.18 9.97 -32.01
CA GLY A 45 -8.59 11.38 -31.99
C GLY A 45 -9.00 11.81 -30.57
N LEU A 46 -8.99 13.11 -30.30
CA LEU A 46 -9.43 13.65 -29.01
C LEU A 46 -10.90 13.33 -28.71
N THR A 47 -11.78 13.33 -29.72
CA THR A 47 -13.19 12.94 -29.57
C THR A 47 -13.33 11.46 -29.19
N THR A 48 -12.51 10.58 -29.77
CA THR A 48 -12.49 9.16 -29.41
C THR A 48 -12.11 8.99 -27.94
N LEU A 49 -11.03 9.63 -27.49
CA LEU A 49 -10.61 9.58 -26.09
C LEU A 49 -11.64 10.20 -25.14
N ALA A 50 -12.34 11.24 -25.57
CA ALA A 50 -13.39 11.88 -24.79
C ALA A 50 -14.57 10.94 -24.55
N ASN A 51 -14.97 10.18 -25.58
CA ASN A 51 -16.00 9.17 -25.46
C ASN A 51 -15.55 8.00 -24.58
N ASP A 52 -14.35 7.45 -24.81
CA ASP A 52 -13.83 6.30 -24.05
C ASP A 52 -13.64 6.62 -22.56
N ALA A 53 -13.26 7.85 -22.25
CA ALA A 53 -13.01 8.30 -20.87
C ALA A 53 -14.20 9.06 -20.27
N GLU A 54 -15.34 9.09 -20.96
CA GLU A 54 -16.60 9.74 -20.55
C GLU A 54 -16.42 11.18 -20.03
N MET A 55 -15.64 11.99 -20.76
CA MET A 55 -15.32 13.35 -20.34
C MET A 55 -15.19 14.33 -21.51
N SER A 56 -15.21 15.63 -21.21
CA SER A 56 -15.03 16.65 -22.25
C SER A 56 -13.65 16.56 -22.94
N ILE A 57 -13.59 16.94 -24.22
CA ILE A 57 -12.34 17.04 -24.99
C ILE A 57 -11.31 17.93 -24.26
N ARG A 58 -11.74 19.03 -23.64
CA ARG A 58 -10.85 19.89 -22.84
C ARG A 58 -10.27 19.16 -21.62
N GLY A 59 -11.07 18.31 -20.97
CA GLY A 59 -10.64 17.43 -19.90
C GLY A 59 -9.58 16.43 -20.37
N VAL A 60 -9.82 15.77 -21.51
CA VAL A 60 -8.85 14.86 -22.13
C VAL A 60 -7.53 15.57 -22.42
N GLN A 61 -7.57 16.74 -23.07
CA GLN A 61 -6.36 17.51 -23.39
C GLN A 61 -5.55 17.86 -22.14
N ARG A 62 -6.22 18.25 -21.05
CA ARG A 62 -5.59 18.52 -19.76
C ARG A 62 -4.93 17.27 -19.19
N CYS A 63 -5.63 16.13 -19.19
CA CYS A 63 -5.10 14.86 -18.72
C CYS A 63 -3.88 14.42 -19.54
N ILE A 64 -3.95 14.49 -20.87
CA ILE A 64 -2.84 14.21 -21.79
C ILE A 64 -1.62 15.09 -21.46
N LYS A 65 -1.82 16.40 -21.23
CA LYS A 65 -0.73 17.30 -20.84
C LYS A 65 -0.08 16.88 -19.53
N GLN A 66 -0.87 16.47 -18.54
CA GLN A 66 -0.34 15.98 -17.26
C GLN A 66 0.45 14.68 -17.43
N LEU A 67 -0.08 13.72 -18.19
CA LEU A 67 0.62 12.46 -18.48
C LEU A 67 1.95 12.70 -19.23
N ALA A 68 1.99 13.67 -20.14
CA ALA A 68 3.21 14.05 -20.84
C ALA A 68 4.23 14.74 -19.93
N VAL A 69 3.80 15.62 -19.02
CA VAL A 69 4.67 16.25 -18.02
C VAL A 69 5.28 15.21 -17.08
N LEU A 70 4.52 14.18 -16.72
CA LEU A 70 5.01 13.06 -15.91
C LEU A 70 5.93 12.11 -16.69
N GLY A 71 6.13 12.31 -17.99
CA GLY A 71 6.90 11.41 -18.84
C GLY A 71 6.24 10.05 -19.07
N ILE A 72 4.97 9.85 -18.68
CA ILE A 72 4.25 8.58 -18.85
C ILE A 72 3.91 8.35 -20.32
N ILE A 73 3.64 9.43 -21.06
CA ILE A 73 3.41 9.38 -22.50
C ILE A 73 4.28 10.38 -23.23
N SER A 74 4.61 10.05 -24.48
CA SER A 74 5.20 10.97 -25.45
C SER A 74 4.18 11.28 -26.53
N ILE A 75 4.16 12.54 -26.99
CA ILE A 75 3.21 12.99 -28.03
C ILE A 75 4.00 13.44 -29.26
N LYS A 76 3.72 12.84 -30.41
CA LYS A 76 4.27 13.26 -31.71
C LYS A 76 3.15 13.60 -32.67
N ARG A 77 3.19 14.77 -33.28
CA ARG A 77 2.20 15.15 -34.29
C ARG A 77 2.42 14.33 -35.57
N ARG A 78 1.35 13.72 -36.09
CA ARG A 78 1.31 13.00 -37.37
C ARG A 78 0.44 13.80 -38.33
N THR A 79 1.08 14.37 -39.35
CA THR A 79 0.46 15.28 -40.33
C THR A 79 -0.39 16.37 -39.67
N ALA A 80 -1.20 17.14 -40.40
CA ALA A 80 -1.93 18.26 -39.82
C ALA A 80 -3.01 17.83 -38.81
N THR A 81 -3.45 16.56 -38.82
CA THR A 81 -4.77 16.15 -38.30
C THR A 81 -4.76 15.22 -37.08
N SER A 82 -3.64 14.61 -36.69
CA SER A 82 -3.63 13.65 -35.58
C SER A 82 -2.35 13.66 -34.74
N ASN A 83 -2.46 13.17 -33.50
CA ASN A 83 -1.31 12.90 -32.64
C ASN A 83 -1.08 11.39 -32.55
N VAL A 84 0.19 11.00 -32.50
CA VAL A 84 0.65 9.68 -32.09
C VAL A 84 1.06 9.80 -30.63
N TYR A 85 0.43 8.99 -29.78
CA TYR A 85 0.78 8.85 -28.38
C TYR A 85 1.60 7.58 -28.23
N THR A 86 2.73 7.68 -27.54
CA THR A 86 3.57 6.53 -27.16
C THR A 86 3.52 6.40 -25.65
N ILE A 87 3.24 5.22 -25.13
CA ILE A 87 3.31 4.93 -23.70
C ILE A 87 4.74 4.55 -23.35
N ASN A 88 5.33 5.28 -22.41
CA ASN A 88 6.71 5.08 -21.98
C ASN A 88 6.71 4.02 -20.86
N LEU A 89 6.79 2.75 -21.26
CA LEU A 89 6.65 1.62 -20.33
C LEU A 89 7.77 1.59 -19.28
N ASP A 90 9.00 1.92 -19.65
CA ASP A 90 10.13 1.95 -18.72
C ASP A 90 9.93 2.98 -17.61
N THR A 91 9.35 4.15 -17.96
CA THR A 91 9.00 5.18 -16.97
C THR A 91 7.89 4.69 -16.02
N LEU A 92 6.92 3.93 -16.52
CA LEU A 92 5.88 3.33 -15.69
C LEU A 92 6.47 2.29 -14.71
N ILE A 93 7.33 1.40 -15.20
CA ILE A 93 7.96 0.35 -14.38
C ILE A 93 8.82 1.00 -13.30
N ALA A 94 9.71 1.93 -13.65
CA ALA A 94 10.54 2.62 -12.69
C ALA A 94 9.71 3.35 -11.60
N ALA A 95 8.56 3.91 -11.99
CA ALA A 95 7.67 4.56 -11.03
C ALA A 95 6.93 3.56 -10.12
N ILE A 96 6.61 2.35 -10.61
CA ILE A 96 6.07 1.26 -9.78
C ILE A 96 7.13 0.78 -8.79
N ASP A 97 8.35 0.55 -9.24
CA ASP A 97 9.44 0.08 -8.38
C ASP A 97 9.72 1.10 -7.25
N ALA A 98 9.73 2.39 -7.58
CA ALA A 98 9.85 3.46 -6.59
C ALA A 98 8.67 3.48 -5.58
N GLN A 99 7.45 3.16 -6.02
CA GLN A 99 6.27 3.07 -5.16
C GLN A 99 6.31 1.86 -4.22
N LEU A 100 6.81 0.73 -4.71
CA LEU A 100 7.02 -0.47 -3.90
C LEU A 100 8.09 -0.21 -2.82
N LEU A 101 9.20 0.40 -3.21
CA LEU A 101 10.27 0.75 -2.28
C LEU A 101 9.79 1.75 -1.20
N ASP A 102 9.05 2.79 -1.58
CA ASP A 102 8.47 3.74 -0.61
C ASP A 102 7.50 3.04 0.38
N LYS A 103 6.71 2.09 -0.11
CA LYS A 103 5.82 1.29 0.74
C LYS A 103 6.61 0.43 1.73
N GLU A 104 7.68 -0.23 1.28
CA GLU A 104 8.55 -1.06 2.13
C GLU A 104 9.29 -0.23 3.19
N ILE A 105 9.79 0.95 2.82
CA ILE A 105 10.44 1.88 3.75
C ILE A 105 9.45 2.33 4.83
N LYS A 106 8.24 2.75 4.43
CA LYS A 106 7.19 3.16 5.37
C LYS A 106 6.76 2.03 6.29
N HIS A 107 6.65 0.81 5.76
CA HIS A 107 6.35 -0.39 6.53
C HIS A 107 7.44 -0.67 7.57
N THR A 108 8.69 -0.72 7.15
CA THR A 108 9.85 -0.91 8.03
C THR A 108 9.90 0.14 9.13
N GLN A 109 9.70 1.41 8.78
CA GLN A 109 9.67 2.50 9.76
C GLN A 109 8.51 2.34 10.76
N LYS A 110 7.35 1.87 10.31
CA LYS A 110 6.22 1.55 11.20
C LYS A 110 6.59 0.45 12.19
N CYS A 111 7.21 -0.64 11.74
CA CYS A 111 7.64 -1.73 12.62
C CYS A 111 8.71 -1.26 13.62
N ILE A 112 9.67 -0.45 13.18
CA ILE A 112 10.69 0.16 14.07
C ILE A 112 10.03 1.04 15.13
N ASN A 113 9.04 1.87 14.76
CA ASN A 113 8.35 2.74 15.72
C ASN A 113 7.59 1.93 16.78
N ILE A 114 6.90 0.87 16.36
CA ILE A 114 6.22 -0.04 17.27
C ILE A 114 7.22 -0.74 18.19
N TRP A 115 8.33 -1.25 17.64
CA TRP A 115 9.40 -1.86 18.42
C TRP A 115 9.97 -0.91 19.48
N ASN A 116 10.29 0.34 19.09
CA ASN A 116 10.79 1.33 20.03
C ASN A 116 9.80 1.63 21.16
N ASN A 117 8.50 1.60 20.88
CA ASN A 117 7.48 1.76 21.91
C ASN A 117 7.36 0.49 22.79
N LEU A 118 7.50 -0.71 22.22
CA LEU A 118 7.56 -1.97 22.98
C LEU A 118 8.77 -2.03 23.92
N LEU A 119 9.92 -1.50 23.52
CA LEU A 119 11.10 -1.38 24.40
C LEU A 119 10.81 -0.54 25.65
N LEU A 120 9.86 0.40 25.56
CA LEU A 120 9.44 1.25 26.67
C LEU A 120 8.31 0.62 27.50
N TYR A 121 7.70 -0.47 27.02
CA TYR A 121 6.48 -1.01 27.60
C TYR A 121 6.71 -1.76 28.94
N PRO A 122 7.88 -2.37 29.23
CA PRO A 122 8.13 -2.78 30.61
C PRO A 122 9.59 -2.60 31.08
N ALA A 123 9.89 -1.46 31.71
CA ALA A 123 11.00 -1.40 32.67
C ALA A 123 10.68 -2.17 33.97
N GLU A 124 9.41 -2.49 34.24
CA GLU A 124 8.94 -3.10 35.49
C GLU A 124 8.62 -4.61 35.39
N LYS A 125 8.49 -5.19 34.18
CA LYS A 125 8.14 -6.63 33.99
C LYS A 125 9.27 -7.54 33.48
N GLY A 126 10.53 -7.08 33.49
CA GLY A 126 11.69 -7.95 33.28
C GLY A 126 11.92 -8.48 31.85
N VAL A 127 11.25 -7.92 30.84
CA VAL A 127 11.47 -8.30 29.43
C VAL A 127 12.69 -7.56 28.88
N ASN A 128 13.80 -8.27 28.67
CA ASN A 128 15.00 -7.72 28.05
C ASN A 128 14.96 -7.96 26.52
N LEU A 129 14.27 -7.09 25.80
CA LEU A 129 14.24 -7.12 24.34
C LEU A 129 15.54 -6.56 23.75
N SER A 130 15.96 -7.14 22.62
CA SER A 130 17.07 -6.62 21.82
C SER A 130 16.82 -5.16 21.39
N LYS A 131 17.90 -4.39 21.21
CA LYS A 131 17.82 -3.01 20.68
C LYS A 131 17.14 -2.95 19.30
N TYR A 132 17.24 -4.01 18.50
CA TYR A 132 16.64 -4.10 17.17
C TYR A 132 15.78 -5.38 17.06
N PRO A 133 14.63 -5.33 16.36
CA PRO A 133 13.79 -6.49 16.14
C PRO A 133 14.49 -7.49 15.22
N SER A 134 14.29 -8.77 15.50
CA SER A 134 14.63 -9.85 14.57
C SER A 134 13.61 -9.94 13.41
N SER A 135 13.84 -10.87 12.47
CA SER A 135 12.83 -11.19 11.44
C SER A 135 11.55 -11.75 12.08
N GLU A 136 11.68 -12.59 13.11
CA GLU A 136 10.53 -13.18 13.81
C GLU A 136 9.72 -12.11 14.56
N ASP A 137 10.39 -11.13 15.16
CA ASP A 137 9.75 -9.98 15.79
C ASP A 137 8.98 -9.14 14.77
N SER A 138 9.57 -8.92 13.60
CA SER A 138 8.94 -8.15 12.52
C SER A 138 7.68 -8.87 12.01
N ASP A 139 7.75 -10.18 11.79
CA ASP A 139 6.59 -10.97 11.39
C ASP A 139 5.49 -10.99 12.47
N ALA A 140 5.89 -11.00 13.74
CA ALA A 140 4.96 -10.95 14.87
C ALA A 140 4.25 -9.58 14.97
N ILE A 141 4.98 -8.48 14.75
CA ILE A 141 4.41 -7.14 14.62
C ILE A 141 3.43 -7.08 13.45
N ASP A 142 3.78 -7.66 12.31
CA ASP A 142 2.91 -7.69 11.13
C ASP A 142 1.62 -8.47 11.39
N PHE A 143 1.69 -9.57 12.15
CA PHE A 143 0.51 -10.29 12.58
C PHE A 143 -0.35 -9.46 13.55
N ALA A 144 0.27 -8.83 14.55
CA ALA A 144 -0.43 -7.94 15.48
C ALA A 144 -1.14 -6.78 14.76
N LEU A 145 -0.52 -6.21 13.72
CA LEU A 145 -1.10 -5.14 12.91
C LEU A 145 -2.32 -5.54 12.08
N LYS A 146 -2.56 -6.84 11.86
CA LYS A 146 -3.80 -7.33 11.25
C LYS A 146 -4.98 -7.28 12.22
N ILE A 147 -4.69 -7.46 13.51
CA ILE A 147 -5.69 -7.44 14.60
C ILE A 147 -5.98 -6.00 15.02
N GLU A 148 -4.92 -5.20 15.23
CA GLU A 148 -5.02 -3.77 15.57
C GLU A 148 -4.10 -2.93 14.67
N PRO A 149 -4.64 -2.26 13.64
CA PRO A 149 -3.84 -1.48 12.70
C PRO A 149 -3.14 -0.24 13.30
N ASN A 150 -3.61 0.27 14.45
CA ASN A 150 -3.17 1.53 15.04
C ASN A 150 -2.21 1.39 16.24
N LEU A 151 -1.44 0.29 16.32
CA LEU A 151 -0.44 0.03 17.38
C LEU A 151 0.76 1.02 17.41
N ILE A 152 0.77 2.04 16.55
CA ILE A 152 1.74 3.14 16.64
C ILE A 152 1.45 4.01 17.87
N ASP A 153 0.17 4.14 18.25
CA ASP A 153 -0.22 4.87 19.45
C ASP A 153 0.23 4.13 20.72
N LYS A 154 0.86 4.88 21.65
CA LYS A 154 1.46 4.28 22.86
C LYS A 154 0.42 3.72 23.83
N LYS A 155 -0.73 4.40 24.00
CA LYS A 155 -1.82 3.92 24.88
C LYS A 155 -2.42 2.64 24.29
N MET A 156 -2.69 2.66 22.99
CA MET A 156 -3.21 1.51 22.27
C MET A 156 -2.25 0.31 22.31
N LEU A 157 -0.96 0.55 22.10
CA LEU A 157 0.05 -0.49 22.20
C LEU A 157 0.10 -1.12 23.58
N ALA A 158 0.12 -0.29 24.64
CA ALA A 158 0.16 -0.77 26.00
C ALA A 158 -1.05 -1.65 26.33
N LEU A 159 -2.25 -1.17 25.99
CA LEU A 159 -3.49 -1.90 26.18
C LEU A 159 -3.53 -3.21 25.39
N PHE A 160 -3.00 -3.22 24.17
CA PHE A 160 -2.92 -4.42 23.35
C PHE A 160 -1.94 -5.45 23.93
N CYS A 161 -0.84 -4.99 24.51
CA CYS A 161 0.06 -5.87 25.23
C CYS A 161 -0.56 -6.41 26.53
N ASP A 162 -1.33 -5.60 27.25
CA ASP A 162 -2.08 -6.06 28.44
C ASP A 162 -3.10 -7.13 28.07
N PHE A 163 -3.84 -6.94 26.97
CA PHE A 163 -4.71 -7.97 26.40
C PHE A 163 -3.99 -9.29 26.14
N ILE A 164 -2.81 -9.25 25.51
CA ILE A 164 -2.03 -10.47 25.23
C ILE A 164 -1.62 -11.17 26.53
N ILE A 165 -1.23 -10.41 27.56
CA ILE A 165 -0.84 -10.97 28.86
C ILE A 165 -2.05 -11.57 29.57
N ASP A 166 -3.18 -10.88 29.59
CA ASP A 166 -4.39 -11.34 30.28
C ASP A 166 -5.00 -12.57 29.59
N GLU A 167 -5.02 -12.59 28.26
CA GLU A 167 -5.64 -13.65 27.47
C GLU A 167 -4.76 -14.92 27.42
N PHE A 168 -3.44 -14.78 27.35
CA PHE A 168 -2.51 -15.91 27.12
C PHE A 168 -1.55 -16.18 28.28
N GLY A 169 -1.59 -15.36 29.32
CA GLY A 169 -0.74 -15.49 30.50
C GLY A 169 0.71 -15.08 30.28
N ASP A 170 1.50 -15.22 31.35
CA ASP A 170 2.93 -14.94 31.32
C ASP A 170 3.75 -16.20 30.97
N SER A 171 4.58 -16.10 29.93
CA SER A 171 5.58 -17.12 29.60
C SER A 171 6.82 -16.94 30.46
N ALA A 172 7.45 -18.06 30.82
CA ALA A 172 8.73 -18.11 31.49
C ALA A 172 9.89 -17.51 30.66
N ALA A 173 9.69 -17.28 29.36
CA ALA A 173 10.66 -16.67 28.47
C ALA A 173 10.30 -15.20 28.15
N PRO A 174 11.27 -14.26 28.17
CA PRO A 174 11.06 -12.84 27.95
C PRO A 174 10.92 -12.51 26.45
N PHE A 175 9.96 -13.14 25.78
CA PHE A 175 9.65 -12.84 24.39
C PHE A 175 8.85 -11.55 24.27
N ASN A 176 8.99 -10.88 23.12
CA ASN A 176 8.05 -9.87 22.66
C ASN A 176 6.61 -10.43 22.78
N PRO A 177 5.67 -9.70 23.43
CA PRO A 177 4.27 -10.11 23.55
C PRO A 177 3.65 -10.55 22.21
N PHE A 178 4.05 -9.93 21.10
CA PHE A 178 3.51 -10.25 19.77
C PHE A 178 3.95 -11.61 19.25
N ILE A 179 5.14 -12.10 19.63
CA ILE A 179 5.54 -13.48 19.30
C ILE A 179 4.57 -14.45 19.97
N ARG A 180 4.16 -14.18 21.21
CA ARG A 180 3.19 -15.02 21.94
C ARG A 180 1.84 -15.04 21.21
N LEU A 181 1.34 -13.87 20.86
CA LEU A 181 0.12 -13.72 20.07
C LEU A 181 0.17 -14.52 18.76
N LYS A 182 1.30 -14.46 18.03
CA LYS A 182 1.51 -15.21 16.78
C LYS A 182 1.56 -16.73 17.01
N LEU A 183 2.30 -17.20 18.02
CA LEU A 183 2.39 -18.63 18.34
C LEU A 183 1.04 -19.21 18.78
N THR A 184 0.26 -18.48 19.56
CA THR A 184 -1.10 -18.91 19.93
C THR A 184 -2.02 -18.96 18.70
N ALA A 185 -1.87 -18.00 17.78
CA ALA A 185 -2.64 -17.97 16.55
C ALA A 185 -2.41 -19.22 15.68
N GLU A 186 -1.22 -19.81 15.68
CA GLU A 186 -0.91 -21.05 14.94
C GLU A 186 -1.74 -22.26 15.42
N GLN A 187 -2.25 -22.21 16.64
CA GLN A 187 -3.06 -23.28 17.25
C GLN A 187 -4.56 -23.08 17.04
N LEU A 188 -4.99 -21.93 16.53
CA LEU A 188 -6.39 -21.56 16.37
C LEU A 188 -6.86 -21.69 14.92
N HIS A 189 -8.04 -22.26 14.73
CA HIS A 189 -8.75 -22.11 13.45
C HIS A 189 -9.27 -20.68 13.31
N ASN A 190 -9.05 -20.07 12.14
CA ASN A 190 -9.46 -18.68 11.85
C ASN A 190 -8.92 -17.66 12.87
N ALA A 191 -7.65 -17.81 13.23
CA ALA A 191 -7.02 -17.08 14.34
C ALA A 191 -7.18 -15.56 14.26
N GLU A 192 -6.99 -14.95 13.09
CA GLU A 192 -7.11 -13.49 12.92
C GLU A 192 -8.49 -12.97 13.31
N ALA A 193 -9.56 -13.62 12.83
CA ALA A 193 -10.93 -13.19 13.13
C ALA A 193 -11.28 -13.40 14.61
N THR A 194 -10.89 -14.54 15.18
CA THR A 194 -11.11 -14.88 16.59
C THR A 194 -10.41 -13.88 17.51
N LEU A 195 -9.11 -13.64 17.29
CA LEU A 195 -8.31 -12.71 18.08
C LEU A 195 -8.79 -11.27 17.91
N THR A 196 -9.22 -10.87 16.70
CA THR A 196 -9.85 -9.57 16.47
C THR A 196 -11.14 -9.40 17.27
N HIS A 197 -11.96 -10.45 17.38
CA HIS A 197 -13.16 -10.41 18.20
C HIS A 197 -12.85 -10.28 19.70
N HIS A 198 -11.86 -11.05 20.18
CA HIS A 198 -11.44 -11.01 21.58
C HIS A 198 -10.85 -9.64 21.92
N TRP A 199 -9.97 -9.11 21.06
CA TRP A 199 -9.41 -7.78 21.18
C TRP A 199 -10.48 -6.69 21.28
N LYS A 200 -11.47 -6.69 20.38
CA LYS A 200 -12.58 -5.73 20.42
C LYS A 200 -13.39 -5.83 21.71
N SER A 201 -13.59 -7.04 22.22
CA SER A 201 -14.28 -7.26 23.48
C SER A 201 -13.48 -6.69 24.66
N TYR A 202 -12.16 -6.91 24.67
CA TYR A 202 -11.24 -6.35 25.66
C TYR A 202 -11.24 -4.81 25.62
N LEU A 203 -11.12 -4.22 24.42
CA LEU A 203 -11.14 -2.78 24.24
C LEU A 203 -12.43 -2.12 24.73
N ASN A 204 -13.59 -2.78 24.59
CA ASN A 204 -14.86 -2.27 25.13
C ASN A 204 -14.90 -2.23 26.66
N ILE A 205 -14.07 -3.03 27.33
CA ILE A 205 -14.02 -3.11 28.80
C ILE A 205 -12.95 -2.16 29.37
N PHE A 206 -11.81 -2.05 28.68
CA PHE A 206 -10.61 -1.39 29.21
C PHE A 206 -10.12 -0.19 28.37
N GLY A 207 -10.83 0.16 27.29
CA GLY A 207 -10.39 1.18 26.31
C GLY A 207 -10.64 2.64 26.69
N ASP A 208 -11.50 2.90 27.67
CA ASP A 208 -11.84 4.26 28.15
C ASP A 208 -10.66 4.90 28.91
#